data_AF-A0A8T5FDG3-F1
#
_entry.id   AF-A0A8T5FDG3-F1
#
_cell.length_a   1.000
_cell.length_b   1.000
_cell.length_c   1.000
_cell.angle_alpha   90.00
_cell.angle_beta   90.00
_cell.angle_gamma   90.00
#
_symmetry.space_group_name_H-M   'P 1'
#
loop_
_entity.id
_entity.type
_entity.pdbx_description
1 polymer ?
#
loop_
_entity_poly.entity_id
_entity_poly.type
_entity_poly.pdbx_seq_one_letter_code
_entity_poly.pdbx_strand_id
1 'polypeptide(L)'
;MSGKSKILGGYVCAPYLHDHDSIELKDHWVTSKNIESLYFVTATFSDDSKPYFLTSSNHYILAKFKDPEKVIKEILAHPSGKPSFLFKIANSIFDRPLTDKTNFVSIYYLEYGDSQSDLRDVSTHIAGREKVYRAGFGNMTLLSKESPKFAFPYSDHIVMLEISSDKSHQSDNKYCEQTRRDICRKGIIMNNLVSLSILETMK
;
A
#
# COMPACT_ATOMS: atom_id res chain seq x y z
N MET A 1 28.54 -4.52 7.23
CA MET A 1 28.34 -3.06 7.12
C MET A 1 26.85 -2.80 7.06
N SER A 2 26.27 -2.25 8.13
CA SER A 2 24.84 -1.97 8.25
C SER A 2 24.51 -0.75 7.38
N GLY A 3 24.06 -0.99 6.14
CA GLY A 3 23.48 0.05 5.31
C GLY A 3 22.16 0.46 5.92
N LYS A 4 22.07 1.69 6.43
CA LYS A 4 20.77 2.30 6.76
C LYS A 4 19.90 2.21 5.51
N SER A 5 18.88 1.35 5.54
CA SER A 5 17.85 1.31 4.50
C SER A 5 17.29 2.72 4.37
N LYS A 6 17.56 3.35 3.23
CA LYS A 6 17.08 4.70 2.93
C LYS A 6 15.60 4.55 2.65
N ILE A 7 14.74 4.89 3.61
CA ILE A 7 13.28 4.82 3.42
C ILE A 7 12.94 5.76 2.26
N LEU A 8 12.37 5.20 1.19
CA LEU A 8 12.11 5.89 -0.08
C LEU A 8 10.74 6.60 -0.09
N GLY A 9 10.15 6.81 1.08
CA GLY A 9 8.75 7.19 1.25
C GLY A 9 7.83 5.97 1.26
N GLY A 10 6.56 6.18 0.92
CA GLY A 10 5.57 5.11 0.89
C GLY A 10 4.14 5.64 0.82
N TYR A 11 3.20 4.82 1.27
CA TYR A 11 1.80 5.18 1.33
C TYR A 11 1.25 5.10 2.74
N VAL A 12 0.33 6.01 3.04
CA VAL A 12 -0.47 5.90 4.24
C VAL A 12 -1.95 5.94 3.90
N CYS A 13 -2.70 5.02 4.51
CA CYS A 13 -4.15 4.95 4.41
C CYS A 13 -4.74 5.46 5.72
N ALA A 14 -5.40 6.61 5.69
CA ALA A 14 -6.19 7.11 6.82
C ALA A 14 -7.69 6.91 6.53
N PRO A 15 -8.48 6.34 7.46
CA PRO A 15 -9.92 6.18 7.27
C PRO A 15 -10.58 7.51 6.92
N TYR A 16 -11.41 7.51 5.87
CA TYR A 16 -12.19 8.70 5.49
C TYR A 16 -13.66 8.43 5.79
N LEU A 17 -14.12 8.99 6.91
CA LEU A 17 -15.48 8.81 7.43
C LEU A 17 -16.37 10.03 7.17
N HIS A 18 -15.84 11.06 6.48
CA HIS A 18 -16.50 12.34 6.27
C HIS A 18 -16.90 13.06 7.57
N ASP A 19 -16.21 12.74 8.67
CA ASP A 19 -16.27 13.49 9.92
C ASP A 19 -15.31 14.69 9.89
N HIS A 20 -15.38 15.52 10.92
CA HIS A 20 -14.56 16.72 11.03
C HIS A 20 -13.06 16.41 10.94
N ASP A 21 -12.60 15.42 11.71
CA ASP A 21 -11.18 15.05 11.80
C ASP A 21 -10.63 14.54 10.46
N SER A 22 -11.39 13.71 9.73
CA SER A 22 -10.94 13.16 8.45
C SER A 22 -10.98 14.19 7.32
N ILE A 23 -11.88 15.18 7.38
CA ILE A 23 -11.88 16.33 6.45
C ILE A 23 -10.70 17.27 6.74
N GLU A 24 -10.43 17.57 8.01
CA GLU A 24 -9.30 18.40 8.42
C GLU A 24 -7.96 17.78 8.00
N LEU A 25 -7.78 16.47 8.24
CA LEU A 25 -6.59 15.73 7.80
C LEU A 25 -6.41 15.79 6.28
N LYS A 26 -7.51 15.63 5.52
CA LYS A 26 -7.50 15.73 4.06
C LYS A 26 -7.03 17.12 3.61
N ASP A 27 -7.64 18.18 4.12
CA ASP A 27 -7.31 19.57 3.75
C ASP A 27 -5.86 19.91 4.12
N HIS A 28 -5.38 19.43 5.27
CA HIS A 28 -3.98 19.54 5.69
C HIS A 28 -3.03 18.84 4.70
N TRP A 29 -3.34 17.62 4.28
CA TRP A 29 -2.50 16.84 3.36
C TRP A 29 -2.47 17.38 1.93
N VAL A 30 -3.57 17.95 1.43
CA VAL A 30 -3.60 18.63 0.13
C VAL A 30 -2.53 19.73 0.06
N THR A 31 -2.35 20.50 1.14
CA THR A 31 -1.37 21.60 1.18
C THR A 31 0.04 21.17 1.65
N SER A 32 0.18 19.99 2.26
CA SER A 32 1.44 19.53 2.85
C SER A 32 2.52 19.20 1.81
N LYS A 33 3.73 19.76 1.98
CA LYS A 33 4.91 19.43 1.14
C LYS A 33 5.42 17.99 1.32
N ASN A 34 4.98 17.31 2.39
CA ASN A 34 5.36 15.93 2.67
C ASN A 34 4.59 14.93 1.81
N ILE A 35 3.41 15.33 1.32
CA ILE A 35 2.54 14.50 0.50
C ILE A 35 2.79 14.82 -0.96
N GLU A 36 3.21 13.80 -1.71
CA GLU A 36 3.43 13.87 -3.16
C GLU A 36 2.12 13.78 -3.93
N SER A 37 1.26 12.86 -3.53
CA SER A 37 -0.04 12.62 -4.18
C SER A 37 -1.05 12.17 -3.15
N LEU A 38 -2.31 12.50 -3.39
CA LEU A 38 -3.41 12.23 -2.47
C LEU A 38 -4.61 11.67 -3.24
N TYR A 39 -5.15 10.55 -2.77
CA TYR A 39 -6.24 9.85 -3.44
C TYR A 39 -7.36 9.51 -2.48
N PHE A 40 -8.59 9.58 -2.96
CA PHE A 40 -9.73 8.92 -2.31
C PHE A 40 -9.84 7.50 -2.88
N VAL A 41 -9.83 6.50 -2.01
CA VAL A 41 -9.77 5.09 -2.42
C VAL A 41 -10.79 4.21 -1.73
N THR A 42 -11.24 3.17 -2.43
CA THR A 42 -11.92 2.02 -1.82
C THR A 42 -10.90 0.92 -1.57
N ALA A 43 -10.81 0.47 -0.32
CA ALA A 43 -9.99 -0.65 0.11
C ALA A 43 -10.79 -1.96 0.12
N THR A 44 -10.24 -2.97 -0.53
CA THR A 44 -10.76 -4.34 -0.54
C THR A 44 -9.71 -5.25 0.06
N PHE A 45 -9.89 -5.64 1.32
CA PHE A 45 -9.03 -6.61 1.99
C PHE A 45 -9.33 -8.03 1.50
N SER A 46 -8.29 -8.85 1.38
CA SER A 46 -8.45 -10.26 1.05
C SER A 46 -9.12 -11.05 2.19
N ASP A 47 -9.69 -12.20 1.89
CA ASP A 47 -10.28 -13.06 2.91
C ASP A 47 -9.22 -13.59 3.90
N ASP A 48 -7.96 -13.71 3.48
CA ASP A 48 -6.84 -14.14 4.33
C ASP A 48 -6.36 -13.04 5.29
N SER A 49 -6.49 -11.77 4.91
CA SER A 49 -6.04 -10.63 5.72
C SER A 49 -7.15 -10.02 6.58
N LYS A 50 -8.42 -10.12 6.15
CA LYS A 50 -9.59 -9.59 6.89
C LYS A 50 -9.62 -9.97 8.38
N PRO A 51 -9.29 -11.21 8.82
CA PRO A 51 -9.31 -11.56 10.23
C PRO A 51 -8.36 -10.73 11.10
N TYR A 52 -7.28 -10.18 10.52
CA TYR A 52 -6.33 -9.33 11.22
C TYR A 52 -6.79 -7.87 11.33
N PHE A 53 -7.74 -7.44 10.48
CA PHE A 53 -8.16 -6.04 10.33
C PHE A 53 -9.68 -5.87 10.40
N LEU A 54 -10.36 -6.60 11.28
CA LEU A 54 -11.84 -6.63 11.37
C LEU A 54 -12.52 -5.25 11.52
N THR A 55 -11.82 -4.26 12.08
CA THR A 55 -12.32 -2.90 12.30
C THR A 55 -11.99 -1.93 11.16
N SER A 56 -11.41 -2.41 10.06
CA SER A 56 -11.02 -1.59 8.92
C SER A 56 -12.20 -0.84 8.28
N SER A 57 -11.94 0.34 7.73
CA SER A 57 -12.87 1.04 6.85
C SER A 57 -12.89 0.42 5.45
N ASN A 58 -13.89 0.77 4.64
CA ASN A 58 -13.90 0.52 3.20
C ASN A 58 -13.33 1.71 2.42
N HIS A 59 -13.38 2.91 3.00
CA HIS A 59 -12.99 4.15 2.35
C HIS A 59 -11.84 4.80 3.11
N TYR A 60 -10.81 5.20 2.37
CA TYR A 60 -9.60 5.82 2.89
C TYR A 60 -9.17 7.00 2.04
N ILE A 61 -8.45 7.91 2.68
CA ILE A 61 -7.53 8.80 2.00
C ILE A 61 -6.17 8.08 1.94
N LEU A 62 -5.68 7.87 0.72
CA LEU A 62 -4.39 7.29 0.44
C LEU A 62 -3.40 8.40 0.09
N ALA A 63 -2.41 8.63 0.94
CA ALA A 63 -1.40 9.67 0.74
C ALA A 63 -0.03 9.05 0.46
N LYS A 64 0.60 9.45 -0.65
CA LYS A 64 1.99 9.11 -0.96
C LYS A 64 2.90 10.09 -0.24
N PHE A 65 3.69 9.64 0.72
CA PHE A 65 4.50 10.49 1.60
C PHE A 65 5.99 10.36 1.33
N LYS A 66 6.75 11.41 1.67
CA LYS A 66 8.23 11.43 1.64
C LYS A 66 8.84 11.04 2.99
N ASP A 67 8.38 11.67 4.06
CA ASP A 67 8.86 11.48 5.43
C ASP A 67 7.85 10.68 6.26
N PRO A 68 8.19 9.45 6.69
CA PRO A 68 7.32 8.63 7.51
C PRO A 68 7.09 9.20 8.92
N GLU A 69 8.09 9.84 9.53
CA GLU A 69 7.95 10.34 10.90
C GLU A 69 6.93 11.48 10.97
N LYS A 70 6.97 12.35 9.96
CA LYS A 70 6.03 13.46 9.85
C LYS A 70 4.59 12.97 9.66
N VAL A 71 4.37 12.02 8.75
CA VAL A 71 3.01 11.52 8.47
C VAL A 71 2.43 10.71 9.64
N ILE A 72 3.27 9.98 10.37
CA ILE A 72 2.85 9.27 11.59
C ILE A 72 2.35 10.28 12.64
N LYS A 73 3.09 11.38 12.88
CA LYS A 73 2.68 12.42 13.84
C LYS A 73 1.34 13.05 13.43
N GLU A 74 1.16 13.35 12.15
CA GLU A 74 -0.08 13.94 11.63
C GLU A 74 -1.30 13.02 11.83
N ILE A 75 -1.14 11.71 11.61
CA ILE A 75 -2.21 10.73 11.84
C ILE A 75 -2.52 10.53 13.31
N LEU A 76 -1.49 10.47 14.15
CA LEU A 76 -1.68 10.32 15.59
C LEU A 76 -2.33 11.56 16.22
N ALA A 77 -2.22 12.74 15.58
CA ALA A 77 -2.92 13.96 15.97
C ALA A 77 -4.41 13.96 15.58
N HIS A 78 -4.82 13.15 14.59
CA HIS A 78 -6.20 13.00 14.13
C HIS A 78 -6.67 11.53 14.29
N PRO A 79 -6.74 11.01 15.53
CA PRO A 79 -6.99 9.61 15.77
C PRO A 79 -8.43 9.23 15.40
N SER A 80 -8.57 8.43 14.35
CA SER A 80 -9.87 7.86 14.00
C SER A 80 -10.19 6.63 14.87
N GLY A 81 -11.47 6.29 15.01
CA GLY A 81 -11.91 5.04 15.65
C GLY A 81 -11.57 3.77 14.86
N LYS A 82 -11.04 3.91 13.64
CA LYS A 82 -10.64 2.81 12.75
C LYS A 82 -9.12 2.80 12.52
N PRO A 83 -8.51 1.66 12.19
CA PRO A 83 -7.08 1.58 11.95
C PRO A 83 -6.67 2.33 10.68
N SER A 84 -5.57 3.05 10.78
CA SER A 84 -4.79 3.57 9.65
C SER A 84 -3.64 2.61 9.34
N PHE A 85 -3.20 2.59 8.08
CA PHE A 85 -2.14 1.69 7.61
C PHE A 85 -1.00 2.48 7.00
N LEU A 86 0.20 2.31 7.51
CA LEU A 86 1.41 2.91 6.96
C LEU A 86 2.21 1.84 6.23
N PHE A 87 2.39 1.99 4.92
CA PHE A 87 3.21 1.13 4.09
C PHE A 87 4.47 1.88 3.69
N LYS A 88 5.64 1.45 4.19
CA LYS A 88 6.93 2.06 3.86
C LYS A 88 7.62 1.24 2.78
N ILE A 89 8.14 1.89 1.75
CA ILE A 89 8.96 1.23 0.73
C ILE A 89 10.42 1.29 1.21
N ALA A 90 10.99 0.12 1.49
CA ALA A 90 12.37 -0.03 1.90
C ALA A 90 13.29 -0.19 0.68
N ASN A 91 12.87 -1.04 -0.28
CA ASN A 91 13.65 -1.36 -1.47
C ASN A 91 12.76 -1.22 -2.72
N SER A 92 13.10 -0.30 -3.60
CA SER A 92 12.43 -0.19 -4.90
C SER A 92 12.85 -1.34 -5.82
N ILE A 93 11.89 -1.94 -6.52
CA ILE A 93 12.16 -2.90 -7.60
C ILE A 93 12.45 -2.12 -8.89
N PHE A 94 11.56 -1.19 -9.24
CA PHE A 94 11.74 -0.21 -10.30
C PHE A 94 10.74 0.94 -10.13
N ASP A 95 11.05 2.07 -10.79
CA ASP A 95 10.17 3.23 -10.93
C ASP A 95 10.25 3.70 -12.40
N ARG A 96 9.12 3.66 -13.10
CA ARG A 96 8.98 4.04 -14.51
C ARG A 96 8.16 5.32 -14.60
N PRO A 97 8.40 6.15 -15.64
CA PRO A 97 7.52 7.28 -15.92
C PRO A 97 6.06 6.83 -15.99
N LEU A 98 5.20 7.55 -15.27
CA LEU A 98 3.76 7.34 -15.33
C LEU A 98 3.27 7.67 -16.75
N THR A 99 2.65 6.71 -17.41
CA THR A 99 2.13 6.88 -18.78
C THR A 99 0.76 7.55 -18.80
N ASP A 100 -0.12 7.15 -17.87
CA ASP A 100 -1.48 7.66 -17.76
C ASP A 100 -1.72 8.26 -16.36
N LYS A 101 -2.71 7.74 -15.63
CA LYS A 101 -2.97 8.03 -14.22
C LYS A 101 -2.65 6.82 -13.35
N THR A 102 -2.37 7.05 -12.07
CA THR A 102 -2.44 5.97 -11.07
C THR A 102 -3.90 5.60 -10.89
N ASN A 103 -4.25 4.35 -11.20
CA ASN A 103 -5.64 3.88 -11.14
C ASN A 103 -5.86 2.89 -10.01
N PHE A 104 -4.80 2.19 -9.60
CA PHE A 104 -4.90 1.10 -8.65
C PHE A 104 -3.58 0.91 -7.90
N VAL A 105 -3.65 0.65 -6.61
CA VAL A 105 -2.51 0.22 -5.79
C VAL A 105 -2.85 -1.13 -5.18
N SER A 106 -2.00 -2.13 -5.40
CA SER A 106 -2.21 -3.48 -4.85
C SER A 106 -1.07 -3.84 -3.92
N ILE A 107 -1.42 -4.30 -2.72
CA ILE A 107 -0.49 -4.60 -1.64
C ILE A 107 -0.61 -6.07 -1.30
N TYR A 108 0.55 -6.72 -1.17
CA TYR A 108 0.69 -8.15 -0.92
C TYR A 108 1.66 -8.38 0.24
N TYR A 109 1.63 -9.59 0.77
CA TYR A 109 2.64 -10.09 1.72
C TYR A 109 3.17 -11.45 1.28
N LEU A 110 4.41 -11.74 1.67
CA LEU A 110 5.04 -13.05 1.48
C LEU A 110 4.99 -13.81 2.82
N GLU A 111 4.40 -15.01 2.83
CA GLU A 111 4.39 -15.87 4.03
C GLU A 111 5.69 -16.66 4.18
N TYR A 112 6.15 -17.18 3.05
CA TYR A 112 7.38 -17.93 2.87
C TYR A 112 7.92 -17.59 1.49
N GLY A 113 9.22 -17.36 1.37
CA GLY A 113 9.85 -16.95 0.12
C GLY A 113 10.33 -15.50 0.14
N ASP A 114 10.97 -15.08 1.23
CA ASP A 114 11.68 -13.82 1.40
C ASP A 114 13.19 -13.98 1.19
N SER A 115 13.63 -15.15 0.74
CA SER A 115 15.03 -15.38 0.38
C SER A 115 15.44 -14.45 -0.75
N GLN A 116 16.73 -14.15 -0.87
CA GLN A 116 17.23 -13.27 -1.93
C GLN A 116 16.91 -13.81 -3.34
N SER A 117 16.86 -15.13 -3.53
CA SER A 117 16.42 -15.73 -4.80
C SER A 117 14.94 -15.47 -5.07
N ASP A 118 14.09 -15.62 -4.06
CA ASP A 118 12.65 -15.42 -4.22
C ASP A 118 12.32 -13.95 -4.49
N LEU A 119 12.94 -13.03 -3.75
CA LEU A 119 12.80 -11.60 -3.99
C LEU A 119 13.23 -11.20 -5.40
N ARG A 120 14.29 -11.83 -5.93
CA ARG A 120 14.75 -11.63 -7.31
C ARG A 120 13.75 -12.19 -8.33
N ASP A 121 13.16 -13.34 -8.07
CA ASP A 121 12.16 -13.94 -8.96
C ASP A 121 10.85 -13.14 -8.99
N VAL A 122 10.41 -12.65 -7.83
CA VAL A 122 9.30 -11.69 -7.69
C VAL A 122 9.61 -10.42 -8.48
N SER A 123 10.78 -9.83 -8.27
CA SER A 123 11.23 -8.61 -8.96
C SER A 123 11.24 -8.77 -10.47
N THR A 124 11.85 -9.85 -10.96
CA THR A 124 11.98 -10.14 -12.38
C THR A 124 10.60 -10.33 -13.02
N HIS A 125 9.71 -11.01 -12.32
CA HIS A 125 8.37 -11.26 -12.82
C HIS A 125 7.50 -9.99 -12.86
N ILE A 126 7.55 -9.16 -11.81
CA ILE A 126 6.84 -7.87 -11.77
C ILE A 126 7.42 -6.90 -12.80
N ALA A 127 8.73 -6.91 -13.05
CA ALA A 127 9.34 -6.08 -14.08
C ALA A 127 8.82 -6.41 -15.49
N GLY A 128 8.38 -7.63 -15.76
CA GLY A 128 7.70 -7.98 -17.01
C GLY A 128 6.27 -7.47 -17.14
N ARG A 129 5.71 -6.83 -16.10
CA ARG A 129 4.32 -6.34 -16.08
C ARG A 129 4.27 -4.88 -16.54
N GLU A 130 3.82 -4.66 -17.76
CA GLU A 130 3.80 -3.34 -18.41
C GLU A 130 2.96 -2.28 -17.68
N LYS A 131 1.81 -2.68 -17.11
CA LYS A 131 0.94 -1.74 -16.38
C LYS A 131 1.49 -1.35 -15.01
N VAL A 132 2.40 -2.14 -14.46
CA VAL A 132 3.07 -1.80 -13.20
C VAL A 132 4.12 -0.76 -13.55
N TYR A 133 3.90 0.48 -13.13
CA TYR A 133 4.86 1.55 -13.37
C TYR A 133 5.83 1.70 -12.18
N ARG A 134 5.40 1.35 -10.98
CA ARG A 134 6.24 1.37 -9.78
C ARG A 134 5.96 0.17 -8.89
N ALA A 135 7.02 -0.42 -8.36
CA ALA A 135 6.92 -1.54 -7.43
C ALA A 135 8.05 -1.53 -6.40
N GLY A 136 7.77 -2.06 -5.21
CA GLY A 136 8.74 -2.07 -4.12
C GLY A 136 8.44 -3.12 -3.05
N PHE A 137 9.50 -3.49 -2.34
CA PHE A 137 9.41 -4.24 -1.09
C PHE A 137 9.44 -3.28 0.09
N GLY A 138 8.78 -3.66 1.16
CA GLY A 138 8.56 -2.78 2.28
C GLY A 138 8.01 -3.47 3.52
N ASN A 139 7.52 -2.64 4.42
CA ASN A 139 6.81 -3.10 5.60
C ASN A 139 5.54 -2.29 5.84
N MET A 140 4.68 -2.83 6.70
CA MET A 140 3.43 -2.25 7.13
C MET A 140 3.48 -1.95 8.62
N THR A 141 2.96 -0.80 9.02
CA THR A 141 2.71 -0.45 10.41
C THR A 141 1.23 -0.11 10.57
N LEU A 142 0.56 -0.78 11.51
CA LEU A 142 -0.81 -0.45 11.89
C LEU A 142 -0.79 0.71 12.87
N LEU A 143 -1.52 1.78 12.55
CA LEU A 143 -1.69 2.96 13.39
C LEU A 143 -3.14 2.99 13.87
N SER A 144 -3.37 2.57 15.11
CA SER A 144 -4.70 2.44 15.69
C SER A 144 -4.68 2.89 17.14
N LYS A 145 -5.80 3.43 17.61
CA LYS A 145 -6.01 3.76 19.03
C LYS A 145 -6.11 2.50 19.89
N GLU A 146 -6.71 1.45 19.34
CA GLU A 146 -6.82 0.14 19.97
C GLU A 146 -5.82 -0.83 19.35
N SER A 147 -5.07 -1.53 20.20
CA SER A 147 -4.17 -2.59 19.76
C SER A 147 -4.98 -3.75 19.17
N PRO A 148 -4.62 -4.28 17.99
CA PRO A 148 -5.29 -5.45 17.46
C PRO A 148 -5.10 -6.64 18.40
N LYS A 149 -6.10 -7.53 18.47
CA LYS A 149 -6.03 -8.75 19.31
C LYS A 149 -4.90 -9.69 18.87
N PHE A 150 -4.56 -9.66 17.58
CA PHE A 150 -3.49 -10.45 16.98
C PHE A 150 -2.58 -9.56 16.15
N ALA A 151 -1.27 -9.73 16.32
CA ALA A 151 -0.29 -9.08 15.45
C ALA A 151 -0.31 -9.75 14.07
N PHE A 152 -0.27 -8.94 13.02
CA PHE A 152 -0.11 -9.45 11.66
C PHE A 152 1.35 -9.93 11.47
N PRO A 153 1.59 -11.23 11.24
CA PRO A 153 2.94 -11.79 11.32
C PRO A 153 3.83 -11.40 10.13
N TYR A 154 3.25 -10.99 9.00
CA TYR A 154 3.98 -10.74 7.75
C TYR A 154 4.19 -9.24 7.47
N SER A 155 4.15 -8.41 8.52
CA SER A 155 4.24 -6.96 8.39
C SER A 155 5.56 -6.48 7.79
N ASP A 156 6.64 -7.25 7.89
CA ASP A 156 7.96 -6.91 7.32
C ASP A 156 8.20 -7.44 5.90
N HIS A 157 7.24 -8.16 5.32
CA HIS A 157 7.38 -8.85 4.03
C HIS A 157 6.37 -8.34 2.99
N ILE A 158 6.24 -7.01 2.87
CA ILE A 158 5.24 -6.38 2.01
C ILE A 158 5.78 -6.17 0.59
N VAL A 159 4.94 -6.46 -0.40
CA VAL A 159 5.16 -6.12 -1.82
C VAL A 159 4.07 -5.15 -2.25
N MET A 160 4.46 -4.04 -2.87
CA MET A 160 3.53 -3.02 -3.35
C MET A 160 3.65 -2.83 -4.85
N LEU A 161 2.51 -2.77 -5.52
CA LEU A 161 2.39 -2.52 -6.96
C LEU A 161 1.53 -1.28 -7.20
N GLU A 162 2.08 -0.29 -7.91
CA GLU A 162 1.33 0.87 -8.42
C GLU A 162 1.01 0.63 -9.91
N ILE A 163 -0.28 0.68 -10.26
CA ILE A 163 -0.79 0.38 -11.60
C ILE A 163 -1.21 1.67 -12.31
N SER A 164 -0.70 1.83 -13.53
CA SER A 164 -1.16 2.86 -14.45
C SER A 164 -2.08 2.22 -15.49
N SER A 165 -3.32 2.70 -15.58
CA SER A 165 -4.27 2.24 -16.58
C SER A 165 -5.45 3.20 -16.70
N ASP A 166 -6.08 3.21 -17.87
CA ASP A 166 -7.38 3.80 -18.17
C ASP A 166 -8.56 2.81 -17.98
N LYS A 167 -8.27 1.55 -17.63
CA LYS A 167 -9.28 0.49 -17.49
C LYS A 167 -10.02 0.57 -16.15
N SER A 168 -11.06 -0.25 -16.02
CA SER A 168 -11.80 -0.37 -14.76
C SER A 168 -10.96 -0.99 -13.65
N HIS A 169 -11.24 -0.60 -12.40
CA HIS A 169 -10.59 -1.17 -11.21
C HIS A 169 -10.69 -2.71 -11.14
N GLN A 170 -11.79 -3.29 -11.64
CA GLN A 170 -11.95 -4.74 -11.72
C GLN A 170 -10.96 -5.39 -12.70
N SER A 171 -10.66 -4.72 -13.83
CA SER A 171 -9.67 -5.20 -14.80
C SER A 171 -8.26 -5.17 -14.20
N ASP A 172 -7.93 -4.10 -13.49
CA ASP A 172 -6.62 -3.95 -12.85
C ASP A 172 -6.45 -4.91 -11.67
N ASN A 173 -7.49 -5.14 -10.86
CA ASN A 173 -7.46 -6.17 -9.82
C ASN A 173 -7.23 -7.56 -10.43
N LYS A 174 -7.92 -7.91 -11.53
CA LYS A 174 -7.70 -9.19 -12.24
C LYS A 174 -6.27 -9.32 -12.77
N TYR A 175 -5.69 -8.23 -13.26
CA TYR A 175 -4.30 -8.17 -13.72
C TYR A 175 -3.31 -8.41 -12.57
N CYS A 176 -3.54 -7.78 -11.41
CA CYS A 176 -2.72 -7.94 -10.22
C CYS A 176 -2.84 -9.37 -9.66
N GLU A 177 -4.05 -9.93 -9.58
CA GLU A 177 -4.25 -11.33 -9.16
C GLU A 177 -3.68 -12.37 -10.12
N GLN A 178 -3.65 -12.07 -11.43
CA GLN A 178 -2.91 -12.91 -12.37
C GLN A 178 -1.41 -12.87 -12.09
N THR A 179 -0.85 -11.69 -11.85
CA THR A 179 0.57 -11.51 -11.48
C THR A 179 0.92 -12.30 -10.23
N ARG A 180 0.09 -12.20 -9.18
CA ARG A 180 0.22 -12.98 -7.95
C ARG A 180 0.22 -14.48 -8.21
N ARG A 181 -0.75 -14.99 -8.97
CA ARG A 181 -0.85 -16.43 -9.29
C ARG A 181 0.37 -16.94 -10.07
N ASP A 182 0.90 -16.14 -10.98
CA ASP A 182 2.10 -16.50 -11.76
C ASP A 182 3.36 -16.55 -10.87
N ILE A 183 3.46 -15.70 -9.84
CA ILE A 183 4.49 -15.79 -8.80
C ILE A 183 4.31 -17.04 -7.95
N CYS A 184 3.08 -17.34 -7.51
CA CYS A 184 2.77 -18.54 -6.74
C CYS A 184 3.12 -19.84 -7.48
N ARG A 185 2.96 -19.88 -8.81
CA ARG A 185 3.36 -21.03 -9.63
C ARG A 185 4.87 -21.32 -9.60
N LYS A 186 5.69 -20.36 -9.16
CA LYS A 186 7.14 -20.55 -8.95
C LYS A 186 7.49 -21.04 -7.54
N GLY A 187 6.49 -21.33 -6.70
CA GLY A 187 6.68 -21.80 -5.33
C GLY A 187 6.75 -20.69 -4.28
N ILE A 188 6.55 -19.42 -4.65
CA ILE A 188 6.61 -18.27 -3.74
C ILE A 188 5.20 -17.96 -3.23
N ILE A 189 4.98 -18.03 -1.91
CA ILE A 189 3.65 -17.80 -1.33
C ILE A 189 3.43 -16.30 -1.16
N MET A 190 2.81 -15.70 -2.17
CA MET A 190 2.42 -14.29 -2.21
C MET A 190 0.90 -14.18 -2.10
N ASN A 191 0.43 -13.56 -1.01
CA ASN A 191 -0.98 -13.40 -0.70
C ASN A 191 -1.39 -11.92 -0.80
N ASN A 192 -2.60 -11.68 -1.30
CA ASN A 192 -3.16 -10.33 -1.34
C ASN A 192 -3.39 -9.85 0.09
N LEU A 193 -2.96 -8.62 0.39
CA LEU A 193 -3.28 -7.94 1.64
C LEU A 193 -4.50 -7.05 1.41
N VAL A 194 -4.36 -6.08 0.53
CA VAL A 194 -5.39 -5.10 0.24
C VAL A 194 -5.21 -4.56 -1.17
N SER A 195 -6.34 -4.39 -1.84
CA SER A 195 -6.45 -3.75 -3.14
C SER A 195 -7.11 -2.38 -2.97
N LEU A 196 -6.45 -1.33 -3.43
CA LEU A 196 -6.88 0.07 -3.30
C LEU A 196 -7.28 0.60 -4.68
N SER A 197 -8.58 0.78 -4.88
CA SER A 197 -9.16 1.35 -6.10
C SER A 197 -9.22 2.86 -5.99
N ILE A 198 -8.57 3.60 -6.91
CA ILE A 198 -8.52 5.07 -6.84
C ILE A 198 -9.79 5.66 -7.44
N LEU A 199 -10.65 6.21 -6.59
CA LEU A 199 -11.90 6.84 -7.01
C LEU A 199 -11.68 8.29 -7.47
N GLU A 200 -10.82 9.01 -6.77
CA GLU A 200 -10.54 10.43 -7.04
C GLU A 200 -9.09 10.77 -6.72
N THR A 201 -8.49 11.68 -7.51
CA THR A 201 -7.18 12.29 -7.23
C THR A 201 -7.40 13.67 -6.64
N MET A 202 -6.97 13.87 -5.40
CA MET A 202 -7.14 15.10 -4.64
C MET A 202 -5.86 15.98 -4.63
N LYS A 203 -4.71 15.40 -4.99
CA LYS A 203 -3.42 16.08 -5.18
C LYS A 203 -2.52 15.28 -6.11
#